data_AF-A0A834TJQ9-F1
#
_entry.id   AF-A0A834TJQ9-F1
#
_cell.length_a   1.000
_cell.length_b   1.000
_cell.length_c   1.000
_cell.angle_alpha   90.00
_cell.angle_beta   90.00
_cell.angle_gamma   90.00
#
_symmetry.space_group_name_H-M   'P 1'
#
loop_
_entity.id
_entity.type
_entity.pdbx_description
1 polymer ?
#
loop_
_entity_poly.entity_id
_entity_poly.type
_entity_poly.pdbx_seq_one_letter_code
_entity_poly.pdbx_strand_id
1 'polypeptide(L)'
;MQATLNVGGNTINAQTIEHFILRKRVASNIKEVKVHRKGEWEEKESLVRELYGLESMDPNVSFALCCGTRSSPAVRIYTGDGVIGELERSKLDYLQASIMVSSTKKIAFPELLLRNMLDFAMDTDSLVEWVCNQLPTSGTLRKSMVDCFRGHTNVKASTIVEKIPYDYEFQYLLTI
;
A
#
# COMPACT_ATOMS: atom_id res chain seq x y z
N MET A 1 24.05 5.55 -0.03
CA MET A 1 24.39 4.39 -0.88
C MET A 1 23.07 3.76 -1.31
N GLN A 2 22.81 3.59 -2.61
CA GLN A 2 21.57 2.96 -3.10
C GLN A 2 21.92 1.54 -3.54
N ALA A 3 21.34 0.53 -2.88
CA ALA A 3 21.57 -0.85 -3.25
C ALA A 3 20.99 -1.14 -4.65
N THR A 4 21.72 -1.94 -5.44
CA THR A 4 21.32 -2.34 -6.79
C THR A 4 21.34 -3.86 -6.92
N LEU A 5 20.52 -4.38 -7.84
CA LEU A 5 20.38 -5.80 -8.18
C LEU A 5 20.57 -5.97 -9.67
N ASN A 6 21.12 -7.12 -10.09
CA ASN A 6 21.14 -7.51 -11.50
C ASN A 6 19.86 -8.28 -11.83
N VAL A 7 19.04 -7.74 -12.72
CA VAL A 7 17.81 -8.37 -13.21
C VAL A 7 17.94 -8.50 -14.73
N GLY A 8 18.05 -9.73 -15.22
CA GLY A 8 18.17 -10.00 -16.66
C GLY A 8 19.33 -9.28 -17.36
N GLY A 9 20.45 -9.04 -16.65
CA GLY A 9 21.62 -8.32 -17.16
C GLY A 9 21.61 -6.81 -16.89
N ASN A 10 20.51 -6.25 -16.37
CA ASN A 10 20.37 -4.82 -16.08
C ASN A 10 20.56 -4.53 -14.59
N THR A 11 21.28 -3.45 -14.28
CA THR A 11 21.46 -2.96 -12.90
C THR A 11 20.26 -2.11 -12.49
N ILE A 12 19.42 -2.64 -11.61
CA ILE A 12 18.15 -2.04 -11.18
C ILE A 12 18.17 -1.80 -9.67
N ASN A 13 17.69 -0.65 -9.19
CA ASN A 13 17.58 -0.36 -7.75
C ASN A 13 16.12 -0.52 -7.25
N ALA A 14 15.93 -0.51 -5.93
CA ALA A 14 14.61 -0.69 -5.31
C ALA A 14 13.57 0.35 -5.75
N GLN A 15 13.98 1.62 -5.92
CA GLN A 15 13.09 2.68 -6.38
C GLN A 15 12.61 2.42 -7.82
N THR A 16 13.49 1.88 -8.68
CA THR A 16 13.16 1.52 -10.04
C THR A 16 12.20 0.33 -10.09
N ILE A 17 12.43 -0.69 -9.24
CA ILE A 17 11.53 -1.85 -9.11
C ILE A 17 10.13 -1.38 -8.69
N GLU A 18 10.03 -0.58 -7.63
CA GLU A 18 8.73 -0.06 -7.18
C GLU A 18 8.01 0.72 -8.28
N HIS A 19 8.68 1.69 -8.91
CA HIS A 19 8.00 2.68 -9.74
C HIS A 19 7.76 2.26 -11.19
N PHE A 20 8.59 1.38 -11.75
CA PHE A 20 8.56 1.04 -13.17
C PHE A 20 8.20 -0.42 -13.44
N ILE A 21 8.39 -1.30 -12.45
CA ILE A 21 8.02 -2.71 -12.55
C ILE A 21 6.70 -2.95 -11.82
N LEU A 22 6.65 -2.67 -10.51
CA LEU A 22 5.54 -3.09 -9.65
C LEU A 22 4.34 -2.14 -9.66
N ARG A 23 4.55 -0.82 -9.75
CA ARG A 23 3.48 0.18 -9.77
C ARG A 23 3.33 0.83 -11.15
N LYS A 24 2.10 1.15 -11.53
CA LYS A 24 1.82 2.06 -12.66
C LYS A 24 1.67 3.48 -12.11
N ARG A 25 2.66 4.35 -12.30
CA ARG A 25 2.44 5.77 -12.00
C ARG A 25 1.34 6.30 -12.94
N VAL A 26 0.24 6.78 -12.37
CA VAL A 26 -0.59 7.79 -13.03
C VAL A 26 0.28 9.05 -13.11
N ALA A 27 0.37 9.64 -14.30
CA ALA A 27 1.29 10.73 -14.63
C ALA A 27 1.07 12.05 -13.84
N SER A 28 0.19 12.09 -12.83
CA SER A 28 -0.32 13.32 -12.23
C SER A 28 0.50 13.90 -11.08
N ASN A 29 1.35 13.15 -10.37
CA ASN A 29 2.03 13.65 -9.17
C ASN A 29 3.55 13.87 -9.31
N ILE A 30 4.10 13.79 -10.53
CA ILE A 30 5.51 14.10 -10.79
C ILE A 30 5.65 15.52 -11.39
N LYS A 31 5.12 16.54 -10.73
CA LYS A 31 5.59 17.90 -11.01
C LYS A 31 6.85 18.23 -10.21
N GLU A 32 7.09 17.55 -9.08
CA GLU A 32 8.22 17.87 -8.19
C GLU A 32 9.54 17.17 -8.57
N VAL A 33 9.50 15.97 -9.16
CA VAL A 33 10.74 15.24 -9.55
C VAL A 33 11.19 15.55 -10.99
N LYS A 34 10.28 16.02 -11.86
CA LYS A 34 10.58 16.31 -13.27
C LYS A 34 11.50 17.51 -13.50
N VAL A 35 11.73 18.34 -12.48
CA VAL A 35 12.47 19.60 -12.65
C VAL A 35 13.99 19.39 -12.75
N HIS A 36 14.54 18.23 -12.34
CA HIS A 36 16.00 18.11 -12.14
C HIS A 36 16.72 16.98 -12.90
N ARG A 37 16.08 16.22 -13.80
CA ARG A 37 16.77 15.06 -14.41
C ARG A 37 16.20 14.65 -15.78
N LYS A 38 16.30 15.51 -16.78
CA LYS A 38 15.72 15.29 -18.12
C LYS A 38 16.78 14.73 -19.08
N GLY A 39 16.51 13.57 -19.71
CA GLY A 39 17.37 12.96 -20.74
C GLY A 39 17.54 11.45 -20.54
N GLU A 40 18.69 11.03 -20.00
CA GLU A 40 19.09 9.61 -19.94
C GLU A 40 18.26 8.75 -18.97
N TRP A 41 17.73 9.36 -17.89
CA TRP A 41 16.93 8.63 -16.91
C TRP A 41 15.54 8.30 -17.46
N GLU A 42 14.90 9.20 -18.20
CA GLU A 42 13.57 8.94 -18.80
C GLU A 42 13.62 7.82 -19.86
N GLU A 43 14.72 7.72 -20.62
CA GLU A 43 14.94 6.66 -21.61
C GLU A 43 15.16 5.29 -20.94
N LYS A 44 15.99 5.25 -19.89
CA LYS A 44 16.19 4.04 -19.08
C LYS A 44 14.92 3.59 -18.35
N GLU A 45 14.13 4.53 -17.85
CA GLU A 45 12.83 4.24 -17.22
C GLU A 45 11.84 3.62 -18.20
N SER A 46 11.75 4.20 -19.40
CA SER A 46 10.89 3.71 -20.48
C SER A 46 11.30 2.30 -20.90
N LEU A 47 12.61 2.06 -21.06
CA LEU A 47 13.16 0.75 -21.39
C LEU A 47 12.90 -0.29 -20.29
N VAL A 48 13.11 0.05 -19.02
CA VAL A 48 12.83 -0.89 -17.91
C VAL A 48 11.35 -1.25 -17.86
N ARG A 49 10.47 -0.28 -18.10
CA ARG A 49 9.03 -0.51 -18.11
C ARG A 49 8.59 -1.34 -19.32
N GLU A 50 9.23 -1.17 -20.47
CA GLU A 50 8.99 -1.99 -21.67
C GLU A 50 9.47 -3.43 -21.47
N LEU A 51 10.66 -3.61 -20.89
CA LEU A 51 11.26 -4.94 -20.72
C LEU A 51 10.69 -5.73 -19.54
N TYR A 52 10.35 -5.06 -18.44
CA TYR A 52 10.04 -5.71 -17.17
C TYR A 52 8.70 -5.26 -16.55
N GLY A 53 8.02 -4.28 -17.16
CA GLY A 53 6.77 -3.77 -16.61
C GLY A 53 5.66 -4.82 -16.61
N LEU A 54 4.88 -4.84 -15.54
CA LEU A 54 3.71 -5.70 -15.45
C LEU A 54 2.59 -5.20 -16.38
N GLU A 55 1.90 -6.15 -17.02
CA GLU A 55 0.77 -5.87 -17.92
C GLU A 55 -0.42 -5.28 -17.15
N SER A 56 -0.68 -5.81 -15.95
CA SER A 56 -1.62 -5.29 -14.96
C SER A 56 -0.94 -5.13 -13.60
N MET A 57 -1.31 -4.07 -12.87
CA MET A 57 -0.83 -3.85 -11.50
C MET A 57 -1.77 -4.56 -10.52
N ASP A 58 -1.19 -5.35 -9.61
CA ASP A 58 -1.92 -5.85 -8.45
C ASP A 58 -1.92 -4.75 -7.36
N PRO A 59 -3.09 -4.25 -6.92
CA PRO A 59 -3.15 -3.20 -5.91
C PRO A 59 -2.62 -3.64 -4.54
N ASN A 60 -2.54 -4.95 -4.27
CA ASN A 60 -1.95 -5.51 -3.06
C ASN A 60 -0.44 -5.23 -2.94
N VAL A 61 0.24 -4.87 -4.05
CA VAL A 61 1.64 -4.42 -4.04
C VAL A 61 1.87 -3.28 -3.04
N SER A 62 0.86 -2.43 -2.79
CA SER A 62 0.96 -1.36 -1.80
C SER A 62 1.26 -1.88 -0.38
N PHE A 63 0.87 -3.11 -0.07
CA PHE A 63 1.12 -3.76 1.22
C PHE A 63 2.36 -4.68 1.19
N ALA A 64 3.06 -4.77 0.06
CA ALA A 64 4.27 -5.57 -0.07
C ALA A 64 5.55 -4.76 0.14
N LEU A 65 5.48 -3.44 -0.08
CA LEU A 65 6.62 -2.54 -0.06
C LEU A 65 6.85 -2.00 1.34
N CYS A 66 7.95 -2.42 1.96
CA CYS A 66 8.37 -1.95 3.27
C CYS A 66 9.48 -0.89 3.12
N CYS A 67 9.27 0.30 3.68
CA CYS A 67 10.26 1.38 3.67
C CYS A 67 11.11 1.40 4.96
N GLY A 68 11.00 0.38 5.81
CA GLY A 68 11.71 0.29 7.08
C GLY A 68 11.14 1.20 8.17
N THR A 69 9.89 1.63 8.08
CA THR A 69 9.26 2.49 9.10
C THR A 69 8.26 1.72 9.95
N ARG A 70 7.90 2.22 11.13
CA ARG A 70 6.91 1.58 12.03
C ARG A 70 5.53 1.47 11.39
N SER A 71 5.15 2.41 10.52
CA SER A 71 3.89 2.32 9.75
C SER A 71 4.02 1.54 8.45
N SER A 72 5.18 0.96 8.12
CA SER A 72 5.34 0.16 6.91
C SER A 72 4.69 -1.23 7.07
N PRO A 73 4.26 -1.87 5.98
CA PRO A 73 3.96 -3.29 5.99
C PRO A 73 5.15 -4.12 6.46
N ALA A 74 4.87 -5.29 7.04
CA ALA A 74 5.90 -6.21 7.48
C ALA A 74 6.79 -6.65 6.30
N VAL A 75 8.09 -6.75 6.54
CA VAL A 75 9.04 -7.29 5.54
C VAL A 75 8.69 -8.75 5.26
N ARG A 76 8.58 -9.11 3.99
CA ARG A 76 8.28 -10.46 3.52
C ARG A 76 9.18 -10.85 2.36
N ILE A 77 9.39 -12.16 2.25
CA ILE A 77 10.01 -12.78 1.07
C ILE A 77 8.87 -13.31 0.21
N TYR A 78 8.92 -12.98 -1.08
CA TYR A 78 7.94 -13.41 -2.08
C TYR A 78 8.55 -14.42 -3.03
N THR A 79 7.78 -15.42 -3.42
CA THR A 79 8.18 -16.49 -4.33
C THR A 79 7.35 -16.44 -5.61
N GLY A 80 7.94 -16.80 -6.75
CA GLY A 80 7.22 -16.77 -8.04
C GLY A 80 5.94 -17.59 -8.01
N ASP A 81 5.99 -18.80 -7.45
CA ASP A 81 4.84 -19.72 -7.36
C ASP A 81 3.79 -19.26 -6.33
N GLY A 82 4.20 -18.52 -5.30
CA GLY A 82 3.35 -18.13 -4.17
C GLY A 82 2.85 -16.68 -4.19
N VAL A 83 3.33 -15.85 -5.12
CA VAL A 83 3.25 -14.38 -5.03
C VAL A 83 1.83 -13.87 -4.79
N ILE A 84 0.82 -14.42 -5.48
CA ILE A 84 -0.58 -13.98 -5.35
C ILE A 84 -1.07 -14.17 -3.90
N GLY A 85 -0.86 -15.37 -3.34
CA GLY A 85 -1.28 -15.67 -1.98
C GLY A 85 -0.46 -14.93 -0.92
N GLU A 86 0.83 -14.67 -1.19
CA GLU A 86 1.70 -13.90 -0.31
C GLU A 86 1.30 -12.42 -0.26
N LEU A 87 0.93 -11.82 -1.41
CA LEU A 87 0.41 -10.46 -1.50
C LEU A 87 -0.92 -10.32 -0.73
N GLU A 88 -1.83 -11.26 -0.91
CA GLU A 88 -3.10 -11.31 -0.17
C GLU A 88 -2.86 -11.40 1.35
N ARG A 89 -1.94 -12.26 1.80
CA ARG A 89 -1.54 -12.33 3.21
C ARG A 89 -0.94 -11.02 3.71
N SER A 90 -0.07 -10.38 2.93
CA SER A 90 0.54 -9.11 3.33
C SER A 90 -0.49 -8.00 3.51
N LYS A 91 -1.47 -7.91 2.60
CA LYS A 91 -2.61 -7.00 2.75
C LYS A 91 -3.37 -7.27 4.03
N LEU A 92 -3.79 -8.53 4.26
CA LEU A 92 -4.61 -8.88 5.43
C LEU A 92 -3.89 -8.56 6.74
N ASP A 93 -2.64 -8.98 6.85
CA ASP A 93 -1.84 -8.77 8.06
C ASP A 93 -1.65 -7.26 8.32
N TYR A 94 -1.41 -6.46 7.26
CA TYR A 94 -1.31 -5.02 7.40
C TYR A 94 -2.62 -4.37 7.83
N LEU A 95 -3.74 -4.67 7.18
CA LEU A 95 -5.05 -4.09 7.51
C LEU A 95 -5.44 -4.40 8.96
N GLN A 96 -5.19 -5.64 9.42
CA GLN A 96 -5.47 -6.04 10.79
C GLN A 96 -4.57 -5.37 11.82
N ALA A 97 -3.30 -5.12 11.49
CA ALA A 97 -2.33 -4.52 12.41
C ALA A 97 -2.41 -2.98 12.49
N SER A 98 -2.87 -2.32 11.42
CA SER A 98 -2.74 -0.86 11.26
C SER A 98 -4.04 -0.08 11.42
N ILE A 99 -5.20 -0.73 11.36
CA ILE A 99 -6.50 -0.09 11.46
C ILE A 99 -7.00 -0.16 12.89
N MET A 100 -7.50 0.97 13.40
CA MET A 100 -8.05 1.05 14.74
C MET A 100 -9.52 1.48 14.70
N VAL A 101 -10.32 0.97 15.63
CA VAL A 101 -11.68 1.45 15.88
C VAL A 101 -11.72 1.96 17.32
N SER A 102 -12.03 3.25 17.49
CA SER A 102 -12.09 3.87 18.82
C SER A 102 -13.36 3.49 19.58
N SER A 103 -13.34 3.67 20.90
CA SER A 103 -14.53 3.55 21.75
C SER A 103 -15.63 4.57 21.40
N THR A 104 -15.24 5.70 20.81
CA THR A 104 -16.15 6.76 20.31
C THR A 104 -16.72 6.46 18.93
N LYS A 105 -16.60 5.21 18.44
CA LYS A 105 -17.06 4.78 17.10
C LYS A 105 -16.48 5.63 15.98
N LYS A 106 -15.15 5.83 16.01
CA LYS A 106 -14.38 6.36 14.89
C LYS A 106 -13.43 5.31 14.37
N ILE A 107 -13.10 5.39 13.09
CA ILE A 107 -12.21 4.45 12.41
C ILE A 107 -10.96 5.19 12.01
N ALA A 108 -9.81 4.74 12.48
CA ALA A 108 -8.54 5.34 12.13
C ALA A 108 -7.86 4.49 11.05
N PHE A 109 -7.60 5.10 9.89
CA PHE A 109 -6.90 4.46 8.77
C PHE A 109 -5.46 4.97 8.64
N PRO A 110 -4.49 4.08 8.37
CA PRO A 110 -3.12 4.47 8.15
C PRO A 110 -2.98 5.31 6.88
N GLU A 111 -2.07 6.27 6.92
CA GLU A 111 -1.76 7.16 5.79
C GLU A 111 -1.40 6.38 4.51
N LEU A 112 -0.72 5.24 4.63
CA LEU A 112 -0.43 4.35 3.51
C LEU A 112 -1.70 3.93 2.76
N LEU A 113 -2.74 3.52 3.49
CA LEU A 113 -4.01 3.08 2.90
C LEU A 113 -4.74 4.25 2.25
N LEU A 114 -4.79 5.40 2.92
CA LEU A 114 -5.47 6.60 2.41
C LEU A 114 -4.79 7.17 1.15
N ARG A 115 -3.45 7.17 1.11
CA ARG A 115 -2.66 7.64 -0.04
C ARG A 115 -2.87 6.77 -1.27
N ASN A 116 -3.11 5.48 -1.06
CA ASN A 116 -3.33 4.50 -2.11
C ASN A 116 -4.81 4.14 -2.31
N MET A 117 -5.74 4.91 -1.74
CA MET A 117 -7.18 4.61 -1.74
C MET A 117 -7.72 4.33 -3.15
N LEU A 118 -7.29 5.09 -4.16
CA LEU A 118 -7.78 4.95 -5.53
C LEU A 118 -7.40 3.63 -6.20
N ASP A 119 -6.46 2.87 -5.64
CA ASP A 119 -6.15 1.52 -6.08
C ASP A 119 -7.24 0.51 -5.66
N PHE A 120 -8.13 0.89 -4.72
CA PHE A 120 -9.09 0.00 -4.07
C PHE A 120 -10.54 0.52 -4.07
N ALA A 121 -10.72 1.84 -4.03
CA ALA A 121 -12.00 2.50 -3.77
C ALA A 121 -12.05 3.92 -4.35
N MET A 122 -13.26 4.39 -4.67
CA MET A 122 -13.47 5.71 -5.31
C MET A 122 -13.52 6.86 -4.31
N ASP A 123 -13.96 6.58 -3.08
CA ASP A 123 -14.10 7.55 -2.00
C ASP A 123 -13.94 6.86 -0.64
N THR A 124 -13.99 7.66 0.43
CA THR A 124 -13.82 7.17 1.80
C THR A 124 -14.92 6.20 2.21
N ASP A 125 -16.16 6.39 1.76
CA ASP A 125 -17.27 5.48 2.07
C ASP A 125 -17.01 4.09 1.47
N SER A 126 -16.66 4.06 0.18
CA SER A 126 -16.30 2.85 -0.56
C SER A 126 -15.03 2.18 -0.02
N LEU A 127 -14.06 2.97 0.48
CA LEU A 127 -12.85 2.44 1.10
C LEU A 127 -13.19 1.62 2.34
N VAL A 128 -14.13 2.11 3.15
CA VAL A 128 -14.46 1.40 4.38
C VAL A 128 -15.23 0.12 4.09
N GLU A 129 -16.15 0.15 3.12
CA GLU A 129 -16.79 -1.08 2.64
C GLU A 129 -15.76 -2.08 2.11
N TRP A 130 -14.81 -1.61 1.29
CA TRP A 130 -13.73 -2.43 0.76
C TRP A 130 -12.93 -3.10 1.88
N VAL A 131 -12.48 -2.34 2.90
CA VAL A 131 -11.74 -2.90 4.05
C VAL A 131 -12.59 -3.94 4.79
N CYS A 132 -13.86 -3.64 5.07
CA CYS A 132 -14.75 -4.60 5.73
C CYS A 132 -14.85 -5.92 4.96
N ASN A 133 -14.85 -5.86 3.63
CA ASN A 133 -14.91 -7.02 2.76
C ASN A 133 -13.58 -7.79 2.70
N GLN A 134 -12.43 -7.11 2.86
CA GLN A 134 -11.13 -7.77 2.94
C GLN A 134 -10.96 -8.53 4.27
N LEU A 135 -11.45 -7.97 5.38
CA LEU A 135 -11.23 -8.54 6.71
C LEU A 135 -11.99 -9.86 6.90
N PRO A 136 -11.44 -10.83 7.67
CA PRO A 136 -12.12 -12.09 7.97
C PRO A 136 -13.48 -11.87 8.62
N THR A 137 -14.49 -12.64 8.17
CA THR A 137 -15.88 -12.52 8.66
C THR A 137 -16.00 -12.74 10.18
N SER A 138 -15.16 -13.60 10.75
CA SER A 138 -15.11 -13.90 12.18
C SER A 138 -14.20 -12.95 12.99
N GLY A 139 -13.56 -11.97 12.35
CA GLY A 139 -12.61 -11.06 13.00
C GLY A 139 -13.29 -9.97 13.83
N THR A 140 -12.75 -9.70 15.03
CA THR A 140 -13.23 -8.63 15.92
C THR A 140 -13.17 -7.26 15.27
N LEU A 141 -12.10 -6.97 14.52
CA LEU A 141 -11.94 -5.70 13.81
C LEU A 141 -13.07 -5.44 12.81
N ARG A 142 -13.41 -6.43 11.96
CA ARG A 142 -14.52 -6.32 11.00
C ARG A 142 -15.83 -6.03 11.72
N LYS A 143 -16.10 -6.77 12.80
CA LYS A 143 -17.30 -6.56 13.62
C LYS A 143 -17.36 -5.12 14.17
N SER A 144 -16.27 -4.64 14.78
CA SER A 144 -16.18 -3.28 15.31
C SER A 144 -16.40 -2.21 14.23
N MET A 145 -15.86 -2.42 13.02
CA MET A 145 -16.09 -1.51 11.89
C MET A 145 -17.56 -1.52 11.46
N VAL A 146 -18.18 -2.69 11.27
CA VAL A 146 -19.60 -2.79 10.89
C VAL A 146 -20.52 -2.16 11.94
N ASP A 147 -20.26 -2.42 13.22
CA ASP A 147 -21.03 -1.84 14.34
C ASP A 147 -20.86 -0.31 14.41
N CYS A 148 -19.68 0.20 14.02
CA CYS A 148 -19.41 1.62 13.88
C CYS A 148 -20.33 2.26 12.82
N PHE A 149 -20.48 1.65 11.64
CA PHE A 149 -21.37 2.19 10.58
C PHE A 149 -22.85 2.06 10.89
N ARG A 150 -23.28 0.95 11.48
CA ARG A 150 -24.71 0.75 11.79
C ARG A 150 -25.24 1.81 12.77
N GLY A 151 -24.38 2.38 13.62
CA GLY A 151 -24.73 3.51 14.49
C GLY A 151 -24.84 4.87 13.78
N HIS A 152 -24.45 4.96 12.52
CA HIS A 152 -24.21 6.20 11.77
C HIS A 152 -24.93 6.20 10.41
N THR A 153 -26.12 5.59 10.30
CA THR A 153 -26.84 5.35 9.03
C THR A 153 -27.13 6.58 8.16
N ASN A 154 -26.87 7.81 8.65
CA ASN A 154 -27.00 9.07 7.91
C ASN A 154 -25.72 9.95 7.94
N VAL A 155 -24.59 9.43 8.41
CA VAL A 155 -23.33 10.18 8.54
C VAL A 155 -22.31 9.63 7.53
N LYS A 156 -21.71 10.53 6.75
CA LYS A 156 -20.67 10.16 5.78
C LYS A 156 -19.45 9.57 6.48
N ALA A 157 -18.83 8.54 5.91
CA ALA A 157 -17.60 7.94 6.42
C ALA A 157 -16.50 8.98 6.66
N SER A 158 -16.45 10.02 5.83
CA SER A 158 -15.51 11.15 5.98
C SER A 158 -15.59 11.87 7.33
N THR A 159 -16.68 11.72 8.08
CA THR A 159 -16.86 12.35 9.41
C THR A 159 -16.39 11.45 10.55
N ILE A 160 -16.31 10.14 10.31
CA ILE A 160 -15.92 9.13 11.30
C ILE A 160 -14.54 8.54 11.05
N VAL A 161 -13.99 8.72 9.85
CA VAL A 161 -12.65 8.26 9.47
C VAL A 161 -11.61 9.31 9.88
N GLU A 162 -10.65 8.86 10.67
CA GLU A 162 -9.48 9.63 11.08
C GLU A 162 -8.22 9.07 10.40
N LYS A 163 -7.24 9.94 10.17
CA LYS A 163 -5.95 9.57 9.59
C LYS A 163 -4.96 9.24 10.71
N ILE A 164 -4.32 8.08 10.62
CA ILE A 164 -3.11 7.76 11.38
C ILE A 164 -1.90 8.20 10.52
N PRO A 165 -1.12 9.20 10.95
CA PRO A 165 0.01 9.70 10.17
C PRO A 165 1.11 8.65 10.03
N TYR A 166 1.97 8.80 9.02
CA TYR A 166 3.18 7.99 8.92
C TYR A 166 4.08 8.16 10.13
N ASP A 167 4.46 7.04 10.69
CA ASP A 167 5.47 6.92 11.70
C ASP A 167 6.77 6.47 11.05
N TYR A 168 7.76 7.36 11.03
CA TYR A 168 9.05 7.16 10.36
C TYR A 168 10.09 6.48 11.25
N GLU A 169 9.76 6.19 12.51
CA GLU A 169 10.69 5.46 13.38
C GLU A 169 10.96 4.06 12.81
N PHE A 170 12.23 3.71 12.72
CA PHE A 170 12.65 2.43 12.18
C PHE A 170 12.49 1.31 13.22
N GLN A 171 11.92 0.18 12.84
CA GLN A 171 11.77 -0.97 13.73
C GLN A 171 11.82 -2.29 12.93
N TYR A 172 12.79 -3.14 13.25
CA TYR A 172 12.72 -4.56 12.88
C TYR A 172 12.13 -5.35 14.04
N LEU A 173 11.00 -6.00 13.81
CA LEU A 173 10.48 -7.04 14.70
C LEU A 173 11.11 -8.35 14.25
N LEU A 174 12.25 -8.71 14.85
CA LEU A 174 12.82 -10.04 14.71
C LEU A 174 11.99 -10.99 15.58
N THR A 175 11.36 -11.99 14.97
CA THR A 175 10.81 -13.12 15.71
C THR A 175 11.97 -13.93 16.27
N ILE A 176 12.10 -13.95 17.59
CA ILE A 176 12.99 -14.86 18.33
C ILE A 176 12.34 -16.23 18.40
#